data_AF-A0ABD0RPR2-F1
#
_entry.id   AF-A0ABD0RPR2-F1
#
_cell.length_a   1.000
_cell.length_b   1.000
_cell.length_c   1.000
_cell.angle_alpha   90.00
_cell.angle_beta   90.00
_cell.angle_gamma   90.00
#
_symmetry.space_group_name_H-M   'P 1'
#
loop_
_entity.id
_entity.type
_entity.pdbx_description
1 polymer ?
#
loop_
_entity_poly.entity_id
_entity_poly.type
_entity_poly.pdbx_seq_one_letter_code
_entity_poly.pdbx_strand_id
1 'polypeptide(L)'
;MCDMGGLDNLVANTAYLKAQGGDDKEMKKRRRSLSLPKPEQCSALRSTLDKDFESLCEQQPIGKRFFRQYLDHAGPECTAAAEFLDDLNDWELSEAAAKDKARTNIINKFCKDGSKSSLTFLSGDVATKCKAVTDKDFEEVMGQVKVATKEFLKGKPFTDYQTSEFFDKFLQWKEYERQPITEKYFYEFRTLGKGGFGEVGS
;
A
#
# COMPACT_ATOMS: atom_id res chain seq x y z
N MET A 1 31.43 -45.17 8.54
CA MET A 1 30.21 -44.40 8.85
C MET A 1 30.17 -43.25 7.88
N CYS A 2 29.21 -43.24 6.94
CA CYS A 2 29.07 -42.10 6.03
C CYS A 2 28.60 -40.89 6.84
N ASP A 3 29.24 -39.74 6.64
CA ASP A 3 28.90 -38.48 7.29
C ASP A 3 27.55 -37.97 6.77
N MET A 4 26.47 -38.50 7.35
CA MET A 4 25.10 -38.15 7.01
C MET A 4 24.81 -36.66 7.28
N GLY A 5 25.50 -36.04 8.24
CA GLY A 5 25.32 -34.63 8.57
C GLY A 5 25.83 -33.68 7.48
N GLY A 6 26.91 -34.05 6.79
CA GLY A 6 27.40 -33.31 5.61
C GLY A 6 26.43 -33.39 4.42
N LEU A 7 25.83 -34.57 4.20
CA LEU A 7 24.85 -34.79 3.13
C LEU A 7 23.55 -34.03 3.39
N ASP A 8 23.02 -34.09 4.61
CA ASP A 8 21.77 -33.41 4.99
C ASP A 8 21.89 -31.88 4.85
N ASN A 9 23.03 -31.30 5.25
CA ASN A 9 23.32 -29.88 5.06
C ASN A 9 23.39 -29.49 3.58
N LEU A 10 24.01 -30.31 2.73
CA LEU A 10 24.09 -30.05 1.30
C LEU A 10 22.71 -30.08 0.63
N VAL A 11 21.88 -31.07 0.99
CA VAL A 11 20.51 -31.21 0.51
C VAL A 11 19.67 -30.01 0.92
N ALA A 12 19.73 -29.62 2.21
CA ALA A 12 19.02 -28.49 2.76
C ALA A 12 19.41 -27.15 2.09
N ASN A 13 20.71 -26.91 1.89
CA ASN A 13 21.21 -25.72 1.21
C ASN A 13 20.78 -25.66 -0.27
N THR A 14 20.80 -26.80 -0.96
CA THR A 14 20.37 -26.87 -2.36
C THR A 14 18.88 -26.60 -2.51
N ALA A 15 18.06 -27.15 -1.60
CA ALA A 15 16.63 -26.89 -1.56
C ALA A 15 16.32 -25.41 -1.27
N TYR A 16 17.03 -24.79 -0.30
CA TYR A 16 16.89 -23.38 0.02
C TYR A 16 17.24 -22.47 -1.16
N LEU A 17 18.38 -22.70 -1.82
CA LEU A 17 18.78 -21.90 -2.99
C LEU A 17 17.78 -22.01 -4.13
N LYS A 18 17.20 -23.20 -4.34
CA LYS A 18 16.15 -23.41 -5.34
C LYS A 18 14.86 -22.66 -4.99
N ALA A 19 14.47 -22.64 -3.71
CA ALA A 19 13.32 -21.88 -3.24
C ALA A 19 13.53 -20.36 -3.38
N GLN A 20 14.75 -19.87 -3.08
CA GLN A 20 15.11 -18.46 -3.25
C GLN A 20 15.09 -18.02 -4.72
N GLY A 21 15.42 -18.92 -5.65
CA GLY A 21 15.34 -18.68 -7.08
C GLY A 21 13.91 -18.49 -7.63
N GLY A 22 12.88 -18.75 -6.82
CA GLY A 22 11.47 -18.58 -7.18
C GLY A 22 11.00 -19.56 -8.25
N ASP A 23 10.33 -20.64 -7.86
CA ASP A 23 9.66 -21.53 -8.83
C ASP A 23 8.24 -21.02 -9.13
N ASP A 24 8.06 -20.45 -10.32
CA ASP A 24 6.78 -19.98 -10.85
C ASP A 24 5.67 -21.04 -10.82
N LYS A 25 6.01 -22.33 -11.02
CA LYS A 25 5.02 -23.42 -10.96
C LYS A 25 4.54 -23.63 -9.53
N GLU A 26 5.45 -23.54 -8.57
CA GLU A 26 5.13 -23.67 -7.16
C GLU A 26 4.31 -22.47 -6.65
N MET A 27 4.67 -21.25 -7.04
CA MET A 27 3.85 -20.06 -6.78
C MET A 27 2.45 -20.20 -7.37
N LYS A 28 2.32 -20.68 -8.62
CA LYS A 28 1.01 -20.90 -9.26
C LYS A 28 0.18 -21.95 -8.51
N LYS A 29 0.80 -23.01 -7.99
CA LYS A 29 0.12 -24.02 -7.16
C LYS A 29 -0.37 -23.42 -5.85
N ARG A 30 0.45 -22.63 -5.16
CA ARG A 30 0.08 -21.91 -3.92
C ARG A 30 -1.05 -20.91 -4.18
N ARG A 31 -1.03 -20.15 -5.28
CA ARG A 31 -2.11 -19.22 -5.65
C ARG A 31 -3.46 -19.92 -5.85
N ARG A 32 -3.47 -21.17 -6.33
CA ARG A 32 -4.73 -21.94 -6.51
C ARG A 32 -5.38 -22.35 -5.19
N SER A 33 -4.60 -22.50 -4.11
CA SER A 33 -5.15 -22.76 -2.76
C SER A 33 -5.56 -21.48 -2.01
N LEU A 34 -5.23 -20.29 -2.54
CA LEU A 34 -5.62 -19.00 -1.97
C LEU A 34 -6.99 -18.59 -2.54
N SER A 35 -8.07 -19.16 -2.02
CA SER A 35 -9.42 -18.69 -2.30
C SER A 35 -9.83 -17.67 -1.25
N LEU A 36 -10.13 -16.44 -1.69
CA LEU A 36 -10.71 -15.43 -0.80
C LEU A 36 -12.10 -15.88 -0.30
N PRO A 37 -12.43 -15.63 0.98
CA PRO A 37 -13.75 -15.93 1.52
C PRO A 37 -14.83 -15.15 0.77
N LYS A 38 -16.06 -15.65 0.76
CA LYS A 38 -17.15 -14.95 0.05
C LYS A 38 -17.52 -13.65 0.79
N PRO A 39 -18.03 -12.62 0.09
CA PRO A 39 -18.38 -11.34 0.73
C PRO A 39 -19.38 -11.50 1.90
N GLU A 40 -20.29 -12.47 1.84
CA GLU A 40 -21.27 -12.70 2.91
C GLU A 40 -20.61 -13.13 4.23
N GLN A 41 -19.47 -13.84 4.14
CA GLN A 41 -18.68 -14.27 5.30
C GLN A 41 -17.96 -13.09 5.97
N CYS A 42 -17.84 -11.95 5.27
CA CYS A 42 -17.16 -10.76 5.78
C CYS A 42 -18.13 -9.77 6.48
N SER A 43 -19.42 -10.10 6.59
CA SER A 43 -20.45 -9.21 7.17
C SER A 43 -20.21 -8.88 8.65
N ALA A 44 -19.83 -9.88 9.45
CA ALA A 44 -19.47 -9.71 10.85
C ALA A 44 -18.21 -8.84 11.01
N LEU A 45 -17.21 -9.05 10.14
CA LEU A 45 -16.00 -8.24 10.09
C LEU A 45 -16.32 -6.79 9.77
N ARG A 46 -17.18 -6.52 8.78
CA ARG A 46 -17.58 -5.17 8.38
C ARG A 46 -18.17 -4.35 9.54
N SER A 47 -18.87 -5.03 10.45
CA SER A 47 -19.53 -4.40 11.60
C SER A 47 -18.59 -4.17 12.79
N THR A 48 -17.51 -4.95 12.90
CA THR A 48 -16.58 -4.94 14.04
C THR A 48 -15.27 -4.22 13.73
N LEU A 49 -14.95 -4.03 12.45
CA LEU A 49 -13.73 -3.36 12.02
C LEU A 49 -13.76 -1.88 12.37
N ASP A 50 -12.68 -1.40 12.99
CA ASP A 50 -12.48 0.02 13.23
C ASP A 50 -12.29 0.77 11.92
N LYS A 51 -13.02 1.88 11.75
CA LYS A 51 -13.12 2.65 10.52
C LYS A 51 -12.15 3.82 10.53
N ASP A 52 -10.93 3.57 10.98
CA ASP A 52 -9.87 4.57 10.98
C ASP A 52 -9.22 4.68 9.59
N PHE A 53 -9.25 5.88 9.01
CA PHE A 53 -8.69 6.13 7.69
C PHE A 53 -7.17 5.87 7.65
N GLU A 54 -6.46 6.31 8.69
CA GLU A 54 -5.00 6.21 8.72
C GLU A 54 -4.56 4.74 8.69
N SER A 55 -5.19 3.91 9.53
CA SER A 55 -4.97 2.48 9.56
C SER A 55 -5.35 1.80 8.24
N LEU A 56 -6.58 2.03 7.75
CA LEU A 56 -7.12 1.27 6.62
C LEU A 56 -6.54 1.70 5.27
N CYS A 57 -6.30 3.00 5.07
CA CYS A 57 -5.98 3.57 3.76
C CYS A 57 -4.53 4.07 3.65
N GLU A 58 -3.78 4.25 4.75
CA GLU A 58 -2.37 4.67 4.70
C GLU A 58 -1.41 3.56 5.16
N GLN A 59 -1.63 2.99 6.33
CA GLN A 59 -0.71 2.04 6.96
C GLN A 59 -0.80 0.63 6.37
N GLN A 60 -2.01 0.17 6.05
CA GLN A 60 -2.22 -1.18 5.50
C GLN A 60 -2.00 -1.19 3.99
N PRO A 61 -0.99 -1.90 3.45
CA PRO A 61 -0.65 -1.83 2.02
C PRO A 61 -1.77 -2.28 1.08
N ILE A 62 -2.49 -3.33 1.47
CA ILE A 62 -3.63 -3.84 0.69
C ILE A 62 -4.78 -2.83 0.71
N GLY A 63 -5.07 -2.24 1.88
CA GLY A 63 -6.12 -1.23 2.03
C GLY A 63 -5.80 0.06 1.27
N LYS A 64 -4.57 0.57 1.39
CA LYS A 64 -4.05 1.68 0.58
C LYS A 64 -4.22 1.44 -0.92
N ARG A 65 -3.91 0.23 -1.39
CA ARG A 65 -4.07 -0.15 -2.80
C ARG A 65 -5.52 -0.16 -3.27
N PHE A 66 -6.44 -0.75 -2.50
CA PHE A 66 -7.86 -0.74 -2.87
C PHE A 66 -8.47 0.66 -2.80
N PHE A 67 -8.06 1.46 -1.82
CA PHE A 67 -8.47 2.85 -1.75
C PHE A 67 -7.99 3.65 -2.96
N ARG A 68 -6.72 3.47 -3.38
CA ARG A 68 -6.19 4.08 -4.61
C ARG A 68 -7.00 3.71 -5.85
N GLN A 69 -7.33 2.42 -6.01
CA GLN A 69 -8.16 1.93 -7.11
C GLN A 69 -9.56 2.52 -7.07
N TYR A 70 -10.14 2.67 -5.88
CA TYR A 70 -11.42 3.35 -5.71
C TYR A 70 -11.35 4.81 -6.16
N LEU A 71 -10.30 5.56 -5.78
CA LEU A 71 -10.14 6.97 -6.15
C LEU A 71 -10.01 7.19 -7.67
N ASP A 72 -9.50 6.19 -8.42
CA ASP A 72 -9.49 6.23 -9.89
C ASP A 72 -10.89 6.14 -10.50
N HIS A 73 -11.87 5.58 -9.78
CA HIS A 73 -13.25 5.40 -10.25
C HIS A 73 -14.24 6.38 -9.62
N ALA A 74 -13.89 6.99 -8.48
CA ALA A 74 -14.77 7.86 -7.70
C ALA A 74 -15.00 9.24 -8.34
N GLY A 75 -14.17 9.63 -9.32
CA GLY A 75 -14.31 10.85 -10.09
C GLY A 75 -13.03 11.69 -10.18
N PRO A 76 -13.01 12.72 -11.04
CA PRO A 76 -11.80 13.46 -11.38
C PRO A 76 -11.15 14.16 -10.17
N GLU A 77 -11.94 14.63 -9.20
CA GLU A 77 -11.40 15.27 -7.99
C GLU A 77 -10.65 14.27 -7.09
N CYS A 78 -11.18 13.06 -6.94
CA CYS A 78 -10.54 11.98 -6.19
C CYS A 78 -9.28 11.48 -6.89
N THR A 79 -9.33 11.35 -8.21
CA THR A 79 -8.16 10.96 -9.02
C THR A 79 -7.06 12.02 -8.92
N ALA A 80 -7.40 13.31 -9.04
CA ALA A 80 -6.44 14.40 -8.91
C ALA A 80 -5.82 14.46 -7.50
N ALA A 81 -6.62 14.26 -6.45
CA ALA A 81 -6.12 14.17 -5.07
C ALA A 81 -5.12 13.02 -4.88
N ALA A 82 -5.43 11.84 -5.45
CA ALA A 82 -4.58 10.67 -5.35
C ALA A 82 -3.26 10.85 -6.12
N GLU A 83 -3.34 11.33 -7.37
CA GLU A 83 -2.16 11.64 -8.18
C GLU A 83 -1.28 12.71 -7.54
N PHE A 84 -1.86 13.72 -6.90
CA PHE A 84 -1.10 14.74 -6.18
C PHE A 84 -0.28 14.12 -5.05
N LEU A 85 -0.88 13.24 -4.24
CA LEU A 85 -0.17 12.59 -3.14
C LEU A 85 0.93 11.64 -3.65
N ASP A 86 0.69 10.94 -4.76
CA ASP A 86 1.69 10.09 -5.41
C ASP A 86 2.87 10.93 -5.92
N ASP A 87 2.59 11.98 -6.71
CA ASP A 87 3.61 12.87 -7.28
C ASP A 87 4.41 13.58 -6.18
N LEU A 88 3.75 13.99 -5.08
CA LEU A 88 4.40 14.61 -3.93
C LEU A 88 5.30 13.62 -3.17
N ASN A 89 4.84 12.38 -2.97
CA ASN A 89 5.64 11.33 -2.33
C ASN A 89 6.86 10.96 -3.19
N ASP A 90 6.70 10.88 -4.50
CA ASP A 90 7.80 10.64 -5.43
C ASP A 90 8.82 11.79 -5.41
N TRP A 91 8.35 13.03 -5.29
CA TRP A 91 9.21 14.20 -5.10
C TRP A 91 9.97 14.16 -3.76
N GLU A 92 9.31 13.78 -2.65
CA GLU A 92 9.94 13.64 -1.33
C GLU A 92 11.10 12.61 -1.36
N LEU A 93 10.91 11.51 -2.11
CA LEU A 93 11.86 10.42 -2.27
C LEU A 93 12.90 10.64 -3.38
N SER A 94 12.75 11.67 -4.21
CA SER A 94 13.64 11.94 -5.34
C SER A 94 15.01 12.49 -4.90
N GLU A 95 16.04 12.18 -5.67
CA GLU A 95 17.37 12.78 -5.51
C GLU A 95 17.41 14.25 -6.00
N ALA A 96 18.38 15.03 -5.52
CA ALA A 96 18.47 16.48 -5.75
C ALA A 96 18.35 16.89 -7.24
N ALA A 97 18.97 16.13 -8.15
CA ALA A 97 18.93 16.42 -9.59
C ALA A 97 17.54 16.25 -10.23
N ALA A 98 16.68 15.38 -9.66
CA ALA A 98 15.33 15.14 -10.15
C ALA A 98 14.27 15.99 -9.42
N LYS A 99 14.58 16.46 -8.21
CA LYS A 99 13.65 17.24 -7.37
C LYS A 99 13.16 18.53 -8.02
N ASP A 100 14.01 19.28 -8.71
CA ASP A 100 13.60 20.55 -9.35
C ASP A 100 12.61 20.32 -10.49
N LYS A 101 12.83 19.26 -11.29
CA LYS A 101 11.92 18.87 -12.37
C LYS A 101 10.59 18.38 -11.81
N ALA A 102 10.62 17.53 -10.78
CA ALA A 102 9.42 17.02 -10.13
C ALA A 102 8.62 18.16 -9.46
N ARG A 103 9.29 19.11 -8.80
CA ARG A 103 8.66 20.33 -8.25
C ARG A 103 7.92 21.11 -9.34
N THR A 104 8.62 21.42 -10.43
CA THR A 104 8.04 22.16 -11.56
C THR A 104 6.82 21.43 -12.15
N ASN A 105 6.88 20.10 -12.25
CA ASN A 105 5.76 19.29 -12.73
C ASN A 105 4.55 19.37 -11.79
N ILE A 106 4.75 19.26 -10.47
CA ILE A 106 3.67 19.36 -9.47
C ILE A 106 2.99 20.74 -9.55
N ILE A 107 3.78 21.82 -9.59
CA ILE A 107 3.24 23.19 -9.72
C ILE A 107 2.41 23.32 -10.99
N ASN A 108 2.95 22.87 -12.13
CA ASN A 108 2.27 22.99 -13.41
C ASN A 108 0.99 22.15 -13.48
N LYS A 109 1.00 20.96 -12.88
CA LYS A 109 -0.10 19.99 -12.98
C LYS A 109 -1.24 20.30 -12.02
N PHE A 110 -0.96 20.71 -10.78
CA PHE A 110 -1.98 20.84 -9.73
C PHE A 110 -2.29 22.29 -9.33
N CYS A 111 -1.34 23.20 -9.48
CA CYS A 111 -1.44 24.57 -8.93
C CYS A 111 -1.90 25.61 -9.98
N LYS A 112 -1.58 25.40 -11.26
CA LYS A 112 -1.94 26.35 -12.33
C LYS A 112 -3.43 26.28 -12.71
N ASP A 113 -4.04 27.44 -12.93
CA ASP A 113 -5.42 27.57 -13.39
C ASP A 113 -5.60 26.92 -14.79
N GLY A 114 -6.66 26.13 -14.94
CA GLY A 114 -7.02 25.48 -16.21
C GLY A 114 -6.41 24.09 -16.44
N SER A 115 -5.66 23.54 -15.48
CA SER A 115 -5.25 22.14 -15.54
C SER A 115 -6.46 21.21 -15.34
N LYS A 116 -6.47 20.07 -16.04
CA LYS A 116 -7.47 19.02 -15.83
C LYS A 116 -7.37 18.36 -14.45
N SER A 117 -6.21 18.50 -13.80
CA SER A 117 -5.92 17.95 -12.47
C SER A 117 -5.86 19.04 -11.39
N SER A 118 -6.43 20.23 -11.63
CA SER A 118 -6.49 21.26 -10.59
C SER A 118 -7.27 20.77 -9.36
N LEU A 119 -6.75 21.06 -8.17
CA LEU A 119 -7.32 20.60 -6.90
C LEU A 119 -8.50 21.50 -6.49
N THR A 120 -9.67 21.25 -7.08
CA THR A 120 -10.92 22.03 -6.88
C THR A 120 -11.50 21.91 -5.48
N PHE A 121 -11.15 20.85 -4.74
CA PHE A 121 -11.58 20.64 -3.36
C PHE A 121 -10.85 21.55 -2.36
N LEU A 122 -9.76 22.20 -2.74
CA LEU A 122 -9.08 23.17 -1.88
C LEU A 122 -9.94 24.42 -1.72
N SER A 123 -10.05 24.92 -0.49
CA SER A 123 -10.79 26.14 -0.17
C SER A 123 -9.96 27.10 0.69
N GLY A 124 -10.40 28.37 0.73
CA GLY A 124 -9.78 29.41 1.55
C GLY A 124 -8.32 29.71 1.20
N ASP A 125 -7.53 29.99 2.24
CA ASP A 125 -6.13 30.44 2.11
C ASP A 125 -5.21 29.38 1.49
N VAL A 126 -5.51 28.09 1.65
CA VAL A 126 -4.70 27.01 1.06
C VAL A 126 -4.84 27.01 -0.46
N ALA A 127 -6.03 27.27 -0.97
CA ALA A 127 -6.27 27.36 -2.42
C ALA A 127 -5.56 28.57 -3.03
N THR A 128 -5.59 29.73 -2.37
CA THR A 128 -4.93 30.94 -2.86
C THR A 128 -3.41 30.80 -2.85
N LYS A 129 -2.83 30.26 -1.77
CA LYS A 129 -1.39 29.94 -1.68
C LYS A 129 -0.97 28.90 -2.70
N CYS A 130 -1.77 27.87 -2.93
CA CYS A 130 -1.52 26.84 -3.94
C CYS A 130 -1.41 27.48 -5.34
N LYS A 131 -2.35 28.35 -5.73
CA LYS A 131 -2.31 29.04 -7.03
C LYS A 131 -1.13 30.00 -7.20
N ALA A 132 -0.70 30.64 -6.12
CA ALA A 132 0.40 31.59 -6.11
C ALA A 132 1.77 30.97 -5.75
N VAL A 133 1.87 29.63 -5.71
CA VAL A 133 3.07 28.94 -5.24
C VAL A 133 4.30 29.29 -6.09
N THR A 134 5.41 29.53 -5.42
CA THR A 134 6.73 29.74 -6.04
C THR A 134 7.71 28.67 -5.56
N ASP A 135 8.85 28.53 -6.23
CA ASP A 135 9.87 27.54 -5.86
C ASP A 135 10.39 27.71 -4.42
N LYS A 136 10.35 28.94 -3.88
CA LYS A 136 10.84 29.25 -2.53
C LYS A 136 9.89 28.76 -1.44
N ASP A 137 8.59 28.86 -1.68
CA ASP A 137 7.55 28.56 -0.69
C ASP A 137 6.91 27.18 -0.93
N PHE A 138 7.42 26.43 -1.92
CA PHE A 138 6.85 25.17 -2.38
C PHE A 138 6.66 24.16 -1.25
N GLU A 139 7.66 23.93 -0.42
CA GLU A 139 7.59 22.90 0.62
C GLU A 139 6.55 23.23 1.70
N GLU A 140 6.48 24.50 2.11
CA GLU A 140 5.48 24.96 3.09
C GLU A 140 4.07 24.84 2.51
N VAL A 141 3.87 25.34 1.28
CA VAL A 141 2.56 25.31 0.62
C VAL A 141 2.12 23.88 0.34
N MET A 142 3.01 23.02 -0.19
CA MET A 142 2.69 21.61 -0.44
C MET A 142 2.42 20.84 0.86
N GLY A 143 3.07 21.19 1.97
CA GLY A 143 2.75 20.67 3.30
C GLY A 143 1.30 20.98 3.71
N GLN A 144 0.86 22.23 3.53
CA GLN A 144 -0.53 22.65 3.80
C GLN A 144 -1.53 21.96 2.84
N VAL A 145 -1.20 21.88 1.56
CA VAL A 145 -2.03 21.21 0.55
C VAL A 145 -2.12 19.70 0.80
N LYS A 146 -1.04 19.04 1.24
CA LYS A 146 -1.03 17.62 1.64
C LYS A 146 -2.01 17.36 2.78
N VAL A 147 -2.01 18.20 3.82
CA VAL A 147 -2.94 18.09 4.95
C VAL A 147 -4.39 18.26 4.46
N ALA A 148 -4.68 19.34 3.73
CA ALA A 148 -6.01 19.59 3.19
C ALA A 148 -6.51 18.47 2.26
N THR A 149 -5.62 17.89 1.46
CA THR A 149 -5.94 16.77 0.56
C THR A 149 -6.28 15.50 1.35
N LYS A 150 -5.52 15.21 2.42
CA LYS A 150 -5.84 14.09 3.32
C LYS A 150 -7.16 14.30 4.05
N GLU A 151 -7.46 15.51 4.50
CA GLU A 151 -8.75 15.84 5.12
C GLU A 151 -9.92 15.66 4.15
N PHE A 152 -9.75 16.09 2.89
CA PHE A 152 -10.73 15.83 1.84
C PHE A 152 -10.96 14.33 1.65
N LEU A 153 -9.90 13.54 1.51
CA LEU A 153 -9.99 12.09 1.32
C LEU A 153 -10.61 11.37 2.53
N LYS A 154 -10.33 11.83 3.75
CA LYS A 154 -10.91 11.32 5.01
C LYS A 154 -12.41 11.55 5.13
N GLY A 155 -12.96 12.52 4.41
CA GLY A 155 -14.38 12.86 4.45
C GLY A 155 -15.25 11.97 3.58
N LYS A 156 -15.90 12.58 2.58
CA LYS A 156 -16.84 11.90 1.68
C LYS A 156 -16.19 10.74 0.89
N PRO A 157 -14.99 10.89 0.27
CA PRO A 157 -14.35 9.80 -0.47
C PRO A 157 -14.16 8.54 0.36
N PHE A 158 -13.72 8.66 1.62
CA PHE A 158 -13.57 7.51 2.51
C PHE A 158 -14.91 6.88 2.92
N THR A 159 -15.93 7.70 3.17
CA THR A 159 -17.28 7.20 3.48
C THR A 159 -17.86 6.40 2.31
N ASP A 160 -17.76 6.95 1.10
CA ASP A 160 -18.24 6.33 -0.13
C ASP A 160 -17.41 5.05 -0.44
N TYR A 161 -16.09 5.09 -0.22
CA TYR A 161 -15.23 3.91 -0.31
C TYR A 161 -15.74 2.75 0.56
N GLN A 162 -16.10 3.01 1.82
CA GLN A 162 -16.63 1.98 2.73
C GLN A 162 -17.92 1.32 2.25
N THR A 163 -18.64 1.95 1.31
CA THR A 163 -19.85 1.38 0.68
C THR A 163 -19.58 0.71 -0.66
N SER A 164 -18.37 0.86 -1.21
CA SER A 164 -17.99 0.36 -2.52
C SER A 164 -17.55 -1.11 -2.52
N GLU A 165 -17.59 -1.73 -3.71
CA GLU A 165 -17.08 -3.09 -3.93
C GLU A 165 -15.57 -3.22 -3.65
N PHE A 166 -14.80 -2.13 -3.77
CA PHE A 166 -13.37 -2.14 -3.43
C PHE A 166 -13.16 -2.40 -1.94
N PHE A 167 -14.02 -1.84 -1.08
CA PHE A 167 -13.96 -2.12 0.35
C PHE A 167 -14.42 -3.54 0.66
N ASP A 168 -15.41 -4.08 -0.06
CA ASP A 168 -15.79 -5.49 0.07
C ASP A 168 -14.61 -6.41 -0.27
N LYS A 169 -13.86 -6.12 -1.33
CA LYS A 169 -12.62 -6.84 -1.67
C LYS A 169 -11.58 -6.73 -0.56
N PHE A 170 -11.38 -5.55 -0.01
CA PHE A 170 -10.48 -5.35 1.13
C PHE A 170 -10.89 -6.18 2.34
N LEU A 171 -12.19 -6.24 2.67
CA LEU A 171 -12.71 -7.07 3.76
C LEU A 171 -12.46 -8.56 3.53
N GLN A 172 -12.57 -9.05 2.28
CA GLN A 172 -12.20 -10.44 1.97
C GLN A 172 -10.73 -10.73 2.31
N TRP A 173 -9.82 -9.78 2.06
CA TRP A 173 -8.41 -9.90 2.43
C TRP A 173 -8.20 -9.84 3.95
N LYS A 174 -8.93 -8.97 4.66
CA LYS A 174 -8.86 -8.87 6.12
C LYS A 174 -9.39 -10.13 6.81
N GLU A 175 -10.44 -10.73 6.26
CA GLU A 175 -10.94 -12.01 6.77
C GLU A 175 -9.96 -13.15 6.48
N TYR A 176 -9.33 -13.13 5.30
CA TYR A 176 -8.27 -14.07 4.96
C TYR A 176 -7.04 -13.95 5.89
N GLU A 177 -6.64 -12.73 6.24
CA GLU A 177 -5.55 -12.45 7.19
C GLU A 177 -5.82 -13.02 8.60
N ARG A 178 -7.09 -13.10 9.01
CA ARG A 178 -7.50 -13.63 10.31
C ARG A 178 -7.51 -15.15 10.42
N GLN A 179 -7.24 -15.87 9.32
CA GLN A 179 -7.26 -17.33 9.33
C GLN A 179 -6.18 -17.90 10.26
N PRO A 180 -6.46 -19.03 10.94
CA PRO A 180 -5.49 -19.64 11.82
C PRO A 180 -4.28 -20.14 11.02
N ILE A 181 -3.11 -19.65 11.39
CA ILE A 181 -1.84 -20.10 10.82
C ILE A 181 -1.31 -21.26 11.65
N THR A 182 -0.99 -22.35 10.97
CA THR A 182 -0.38 -23.56 11.55
C THR A 182 0.90 -23.93 10.81
N GLU A 183 1.67 -24.88 11.34
CA GLU A 183 2.95 -25.33 10.76
C GLU A 183 2.84 -25.74 9.28
N LYS A 184 1.67 -26.23 8.84
CA LYS A 184 1.40 -26.65 7.46
C LYS A 184 1.59 -25.54 6.40
N TYR A 185 1.61 -24.27 6.80
CA TYR A 185 1.81 -23.14 5.89
C TYR A 185 3.29 -22.78 5.69
N PHE A 186 4.18 -23.36 6.51
CA PHE A 186 5.61 -23.10 6.47
C PHE A 186 6.35 -24.32 5.93
N TYR A 187 7.47 -24.05 5.27
CA TYR A 187 8.46 -25.05 4.91
C TYR A 187 9.72 -24.70 5.66
N GLU A 188 10.25 -25.66 6.40
CA GLU A 188 11.55 -25.52 7.05
C GLU A 188 12.61 -26.14 6.14
N PHE A 189 13.58 -25.34 5.74
CA PHE A 189 14.67 -25.78 4.87
C PHE A 189 15.92 -26.14 5.66
N ARG A 190 16.41 -25.22 6.51
CA ARG A 190 17.62 -25.42 7.31
C ARG A 190 17.63 -24.53 8.56
N THR A 191 18.38 -24.96 9.57
CA THR A 191 18.71 -24.12 10.73
C THR A 191 19.72 -23.03 10.34
N LEU A 192 19.37 -21.77 10.57
CA LEU A 192 20.24 -20.61 10.41
C LEU A 192 21.09 -20.34 11.66
N GLY A 193 20.57 -20.67 12.85
CA GLY A 193 21.29 -20.50 14.10
C GLY A 193 20.51 -21.03 15.30
N LYS A 194 21.18 -21.15 16.45
CA LYS A 194 20.57 -21.55 17.72
C LYS A 194 20.64 -20.41 18.73
N GLY A 195 19.51 -20.11 19.37
CA GLY A 195 19.38 -19.14 20.45
C GLY A 195 19.09 -19.82 21.80
N GLY A 196 18.93 -19.02 22.85
CA GLY A 196 18.73 -19.53 24.23
C GLY A 196 17.43 -20.29 24.46
N PHE A 197 16.43 -20.15 23.58
CA PHE A 197 15.11 -20.79 23.70
C PHE A 197 14.71 -21.64 22.48
N GLY A 198 15.63 -21.90 21.55
CA GLY A 198 15.33 -22.69 20.36
C GLY A 198 16.20 -22.37 19.15
N GLU A 199 15.79 -22.88 17.99
CA GLU A 199 16.49 -22.70 16.72
C GLU A 199 15.74 -21.70 15.83
N VAL A 200 16.48 -21.00 14.97
CA VAL A 200 15.91 -20.14 13.92
C VAL A 200 16.13 -20.84 12.60
N GLY A 201 15.05 -21.30 11.97
CA GLY A 201 15.05 -21.93 10.65
C GLY A 201 14.72 -20.93 9.52
N SER A 202 15.12 -21.27 8.30
CA SER A 202 14.69 -20.61 7.05
C SER A 202 13.58 -21.36 6.35
#